data_AF-A0A3L7PZR3-F1
#
_entry.id   AF-A0A3L7PZR3-F1
#
_cell.length_a   1.000
_cell.length_b   1.000
_cell.length_c   1.000
_cell.angle_alpha   90.00
_cell.angle_beta   90.00
_cell.angle_gamma   90.00
#
_symmetry.space_group_name_H-M   'P 1'
#
loop_
_entity.id
_entity.type
_entity.pdbx_description
1 polymer ?
#
loop_
_entity_poly.entity_id
_entity_poly.type
_entity_poly.pdbx_seq_one_letter_code
_entity_poly.pdbx_strand_id
1 'polypeptide(L)'
;MFLLAADASNPMIVQILPLATAVVVALVTVIVLSLFVWPTIAKGLDERNEKILGEIKAAEDARANAKAAQEEFERKLVQAQQDADTMIKEARAQAQKAADDLRARSEAELAELKKRANAEMDAARRQAVAELEAHAAELAVSVASKILGRAIDAKDQKALVEQSIKEFASTGR
;
A
#
# COMPACT_ATOMS: atom_id res chain seq x y z
N MET A 1 -23.06 -124.67 -7.62
CA MET A 1 -22.69 -124.80 -6.19
C MET A 1 -23.12 -123.50 -5.52
N PHE A 2 -24.42 -123.35 -5.27
CA PHE A 2 -25.11 -123.61 -4.00
C PHE A 2 -24.61 -122.72 -2.85
N LEU A 3 -25.49 -121.78 -2.46
CA LEU A 3 -25.80 -121.22 -1.12
C LEU A 3 -26.12 -119.72 -1.30
N LEU A 4 -27.39 -119.31 -1.48
CA LEU A 4 -28.44 -119.19 -0.46
C LEU A 4 -27.98 -118.45 0.81
N ALA A 5 -28.17 -117.14 0.81
CA ALA A 5 -28.50 -116.33 1.99
C ALA A 5 -29.13 -115.04 1.41
N ALA A 6 -30.45 -114.98 1.21
CA ALA A 6 -31.34 -114.44 2.24
C ALA A 6 -30.77 -113.14 2.82
N ASP A 7 -30.85 -112.04 2.07
CA ASP A 7 -30.98 -110.74 2.71
C ASP A 7 -32.33 -110.15 2.28
N ALA A 8 -33.24 -110.14 3.25
CA ALA A 8 -34.53 -109.50 3.16
C ALA A 8 -34.34 -107.97 3.22
N SER A 9 -33.61 -107.40 2.25
CA SER A 9 -33.54 -105.96 2.08
C SER A 9 -34.61 -105.56 1.08
N ASN A 10 -35.77 -105.19 1.62
CA ASN A 10 -36.98 -104.75 0.93
C ASN A 10 -36.64 -103.97 -0.36
N PRO A 11 -37.20 -104.30 -1.55
CA PRO A 11 -36.91 -103.60 -2.80
C PRO A 11 -37.21 -102.09 -2.76
N MET A 12 -38.03 -101.65 -1.80
CA MET A 12 -38.22 -100.23 -1.47
C MET A 12 -36.98 -99.61 -0.79
N ILE A 13 -36.23 -100.34 0.03
CA ILE A 13 -35.02 -99.87 0.75
C ILE A 13 -33.86 -99.59 -0.21
N VAL A 14 -33.71 -100.41 -1.26
CA VAL A 14 -32.64 -100.27 -2.27
C VAL A 14 -32.85 -99.04 -3.16
N GLN A 15 -34.10 -98.58 -3.36
CA GLN A 15 -34.42 -97.38 -4.15
C GLN A 15 -34.52 -96.08 -3.32
N ILE A 16 -34.92 -96.13 -2.04
CA ILE A 16 -34.99 -94.94 -1.16
C ILE A 16 -33.62 -94.44 -0.66
N LEU A 17 -32.61 -95.32 -0.60
CA LEU A 17 -31.27 -94.97 -0.11
C LEU A 17 -30.56 -93.89 -0.97
N PRO A 18 -30.50 -93.99 -2.32
CA PRO A 18 -29.89 -92.93 -3.15
C PRO A 18 -30.72 -91.63 -3.17
N LEU A 19 -32.04 -91.72 -3.01
CA LEU A 19 -32.90 -90.54 -2.89
C LEU A 19 -32.63 -89.80 -1.56
N ALA A 20 -32.51 -90.54 -0.46
CA ALA A 20 -32.19 -89.97 0.85
C ALA A 20 -30.80 -89.30 0.86
N THR A 21 -29.78 -89.93 0.26
CA THR A 21 -28.45 -89.30 0.15
C THR A 21 -28.46 -88.07 -0.74
N ALA A 22 -29.19 -88.07 -1.86
CA ALA A 22 -29.36 -86.89 -2.70
C ALA A 22 -30.05 -85.74 -1.96
N VAL A 23 -31.09 -86.02 -1.17
CA VAL A 23 -31.78 -85.01 -0.34
C VAL A 23 -30.85 -84.45 0.74
N VAL A 24 -30.08 -85.30 1.41
CA VAL A 24 -29.09 -84.87 2.41
C VAL A 24 -28.02 -83.98 1.77
N VAL A 25 -27.46 -84.38 0.63
CA VAL A 25 -26.47 -83.57 -0.11
C VAL A 25 -27.08 -82.24 -0.55
N ALA A 26 -28.30 -82.23 -1.10
CA ALA A 26 -28.99 -81.02 -1.49
C ALA A 26 -29.23 -80.08 -0.29
N LEU A 27 -29.67 -80.62 0.85
CA LEU A 27 -29.85 -79.84 2.09
C LEU A 27 -28.54 -79.27 2.59
N VAL A 28 -27.46 -80.06 2.63
CA VAL A 28 -26.14 -79.58 3.03
C VAL A 28 -25.65 -78.48 2.07
N THR A 29 -25.81 -78.66 0.76
CA THR A 29 -25.46 -77.62 -0.23
C THR A 29 -26.27 -76.35 -0.02
N VAL A 30 -27.59 -76.45 0.17
CA VAL A 30 -28.45 -75.27 0.44
C VAL A 30 -28.04 -74.57 1.73
N ILE A 31 -27.76 -75.32 2.80
CA ILE A 31 -27.31 -74.76 4.08
C ILE A 31 -25.97 -74.03 3.92
N VAL A 32 -25.00 -74.64 3.23
CA VAL A 32 -23.68 -74.02 2.98
C VAL A 32 -23.83 -72.78 2.11
N LEU A 33 -24.60 -72.81 1.03
CA LEU A 33 -24.85 -71.65 0.18
C LEU A 33 -25.58 -70.54 0.95
N SER A 34 -26.58 -70.90 1.75
CA SER A 34 -27.34 -69.96 2.60
C SER A 34 -26.47 -69.29 3.65
N LEU A 35 -25.56 -70.03 4.28
CA LEU A 35 -24.73 -69.54 5.37
C LEU A 35 -23.48 -68.80 4.91
N PHE A 36 -22.92 -69.12 3.73
CA PHE A 36 -21.66 -68.52 3.27
C PHE A 36 -21.82 -67.54 2.11
N VAL A 37 -22.66 -67.87 1.11
CA VAL A 37 -22.72 -67.08 -0.12
C VAL A 37 -23.59 -65.85 0.06
N TRP A 38 -24.80 -66.02 0.60
CA TRP A 38 -25.73 -64.91 0.84
C TRP A 38 -25.17 -63.78 1.71
N PRO A 39 -24.54 -64.04 2.88
CA PRO A 39 -23.97 -62.96 3.68
C PRO A 39 -22.78 -62.28 3.01
N THR A 40 -21.98 -63.00 2.22
CA THR A 40 -20.87 -62.41 1.46
C THR A 40 -21.36 -61.44 0.38
N ILE A 41 -22.43 -61.82 -0.34
CA ILE A 41 -23.05 -60.95 -1.35
C ILE A 41 -23.71 -59.73 -0.70
N ALA A 42 -24.47 -59.94 0.38
CA ALA A 42 -25.14 -58.86 1.12
C ALA A 42 -24.10 -57.85 1.63
N LYS A 43 -23.02 -58.33 2.26
CA LYS A 43 -21.93 -57.48 2.74
C LYS A 43 -21.29 -56.67 1.61
N GLY A 44 -21.01 -57.29 0.46
CA GLY A 44 -20.44 -56.57 -0.68
C GLY A 44 -21.40 -55.52 -1.26
N LEU A 45 -22.71 -55.76 -1.20
CA LEU A 45 -23.73 -54.78 -1.61
C LEU A 45 -23.83 -53.61 -0.63
N ASP A 46 -23.79 -53.91 0.67
CA ASP A 46 -23.81 -52.90 1.74
C ASP A 46 -22.57 -52.01 1.68
N GLU A 47 -21.37 -52.59 1.53
CA GLU A 47 -20.12 -51.84 1.34
C GLU A 47 -20.18 -50.92 0.11
N ARG A 48 -20.74 -51.41 -1.01
CA ARG A 48 -20.95 -50.57 -2.20
C ARG A 48 -21.94 -49.45 -1.96
N ASN A 49 -23.04 -49.73 -1.26
CA ASN A 49 -24.04 -48.72 -0.94
C ASN A 49 -23.47 -47.64 -0.02
N GLU A 50 -22.75 -48.04 1.03
CA GLU A 50 -22.08 -47.11 1.95
C GLU A 50 -21.04 -46.26 1.21
N LYS A 51 -20.24 -46.87 0.32
CA LYS A 51 -19.27 -46.15 -0.49
C LYS A 51 -19.93 -45.10 -1.40
N ILE A 52 -21.00 -45.48 -2.11
CA ILE A 52 -21.73 -44.56 -3.00
C ILE A 52 -22.33 -43.41 -2.20
N LEU A 53 -22.98 -43.71 -1.06
CA LEU A 53 -23.54 -42.68 -0.18
C LEU A 53 -22.45 -41.75 0.37
N GLY A 54 -21.28 -42.30 0.71
CA GLY A 54 -20.12 -41.52 1.13
C GLY A 54 -19.58 -40.61 0.03
N GLU A 55 -19.44 -41.12 -1.18
CA GLU A 55 -18.99 -40.36 -2.35
C GLU A 55 -19.98 -39.24 -2.72
N ILE A 56 -21.29 -39.51 -2.66
CA ILE A 56 -22.33 -38.49 -2.91
C ILE A 56 -22.26 -37.39 -1.86
N LYS A 57 -22.18 -37.74 -0.57
CA LYS A 57 -22.04 -36.74 0.51
C LYS A 57 -20.77 -35.91 0.35
N ALA A 58 -19.63 -36.55 0.08
CA ALA A 58 -18.38 -35.85 -0.16
C ALA A 58 -18.46 -34.89 -1.36
N ALA A 59 -19.16 -35.28 -2.43
CA ALA A 59 -19.38 -34.42 -3.60
C ALA A 59 -20.30 -33.24 -3.28
N GLU A 60 -21.36 -33.46 -2.50
CA GLU A 60 -22.27 -32.40 -2.02
C GLU A 60 -21.52 -31.40 -1.12
N ASP A 61 -20.74 -31.88 -0.16
CA ASP A 61 -19.92 -31.06 0.73
C ASP A 61 -18.87 -30.28 -0.05
N ALA A 62 -18.17 -30.92 -0.99
CA ALA A 62 -17.20 -30.25 -1.85
C ALA A 62 -17.86 -29.14 -2.69
N ARG A 63 -19.07 -29.39 -3.23
CA ARG A 63 -19.83 -28.40 -3.99
C ARG A 63 -20.29 -27.24 -3.10
N ALA A 64 -20.75 -27.52 -1.88
CA ALA A 64 -21.16 -26.50 -0.93
C ALA A 64 -19.97 -25.62 -0.52
N ASN A 65 -18.82 -26.23 -0.21
CA ASN A 65 -17.59 -25.53 0.13
C ASN A 65 -17.07 -24.68 -1.04
N ALA A 66 -17.09 -25.21 -2.26
CA ALA A 66 -16.70 -24.46 -3.45
C ALA A 66 -17.60 -23.23 -3.67
N LYS A 67 -18.91 -23.38 -3.48
CA LYS A 67 -19.86 -22.25 -3.59
C LYS A 67 -19.62 -21.21 -2.50
N ALA A 68 -19.44 -21.64 -1.25
CA ALA A 68 -19.17 -20.74 -0.14
C ALA A 68 -17.85 -19.98 -0.34
N ALA A 69 -16.80 -20.66 -0.81
CA ALA A 69 -15.52 -20.05 -1.15
C ALA A 69 -15.68 -19.03 -2.29
N GLN A 70 -16.44 -19.37 -3.34
CA GLN A 70 -16.71 -18.44 -4.44
C GLN A 70 -17.43 -17.18 -3.95
N GLU A 71 -18.48 -17.32 -3.14
CA GLU A 71 -19.20 -16.18 -2.56
C GLU A 71 -18.28 -15.32 -1.67
N GLU A 72 -17.39 -15.95 -0.89
CA GLU A 72 -16.40 -15.23 -0.09
C GLU A 72 -15.38 -14.47 -0.97
N PHE A 73 -14.89 -15.10 -2.04
CA PHE A 73 -14.00 -14.46 -3.00
C PHE A 73 -14.67 -13.27 -3.69
N GLU A 74 -15.91 -13.42 -4.13
CA GLU A 74 -16.67 -12.32 -4.74
C GLU A 74 -16.87 -11.16 -3.75
N ARG A 75 -17.21 -11.46 -2.49
CA ARG A 75 -17.30 -10.43 -1.43
C ARG A 75 -15.96 -9.71 -1.21
N LYS A 76 -14.86 -10.46 -1.09
CA LYS A 76 -13.51 -9.88 -0.92
C LYS A 76 -13.10 -9.02 -2.11
N LEU A 77 -13.46 -9.43 -3.32
CA LEU A 77 -13.16 -8.70 -4.55
C LEU A 77 -13.91 -7.37 -4.61
N VAL A 78 -15.20 -7.35 -4.24
CA VAL A 78 -15.98 -6.11 -4.13
C VAL A 78 -15.41 -5.21 -3.05
N GLN A 79 -15.09 -5.75 -1.88
CA GLN A 79 -14.48 -4.98 -0.79
C GLN A 79 -13.13 -4.37 -1.20
N ALA A 80 -12.26 -5.16 -1.84
CA ALA A 80 -10.96 -4.67 -2.32
C ALA A 80 -11.10 -3.54 -3.36
N GLN A 81 -12.12 -3.60 -4.23
CA GLN A 81 -12.41 -2.50 -5.16
C GLN A 81 -12.88 -1.24 -4.43
N GLN A 82 -13.75 -1.37 -3.43
CA GLN A 82 -14.21 -0.23 -2.62
C GLN A 82 -13.07 0.41 -1.83
N ASP A 83 -12.19 -0.42 -1.25
CA ASP A 83 -11.01 0.04 -0.51
C ASP A 83 -10.03 0.76 -1.45
N ALA A 84 -9.80 0.22 -2.66
CA ALA A 84 -8.96 0.86 -3.68
C ALA A 84 -9.52 2.21 -4.12
N ASP A 85 -10.83 2.30 -4.39
CA ASP A 85 -11.49 3.56 -4.76
C ASP A 85 -11.39 4.60 -3.63
N THR A 86 -11.54 4.16 -2.39
CA THR A 86 -11.40 5.02 -1.21
C THR A 86 -9.96 5.52 -1.07
N MET A 87 -8.97 4.63 -1.20
CA MET A 87 -7.57 4.98 -1.18
C MET A 87 -7.19 5.98 -2.28
N ILE A 88 -7.71 5.81 -3.51
CA ILE A 88 -7.47 6.75 -4.61
C ILE A 88 -8.10 8.11 -4.31
N LYS A 89 -9.31 8.16 -3.76
CA LYS A 89 -9.97 9.42 -3.38
C LYS A 89 -9.19 10.14 -2.28
N GLU A 90 -8.75 9.42 -1.25
CA GLU A 90 -7.94 9.97 -0.16
C GLU A 90 -6.59 10.48 -0.68
N ALA A 91 -5.90 9.72 -1.52
CA ALA A 91 -4.63 10.13 -2.12
C ALA A 91 -4.79 11.40 -2.95
N ARG A 92 -5.86 11.53 -3.74
CA ARG A 92 -6.16 12.74 -4.50
C ARG A 92 -6.46 13.94 -3.59
N ALA A 93 -7.23 13.74 -2.53
CA ALA A 93 -7.53 14.79 -1.57
C ALA A 93 -6.26 15.28 -0.83
N GLN A 94 -5.39 14.35 -0.42
CA GLN A 94 -4.11 14.65 0.21
C GLN A 94 -3.17 15.38 -0.77
N ALA A 95 -3.08 14.93 -2.02
CA ALA A 95 -2.27 15.57 -3.04
C ALA A 95 -2.74 17.00 -3.34
N GLN A 96 -4.06 17.22 -3.44
CA GLN A 96 -4.63 18.55 -3.64
C GLN A 96 -4.30 19.46 -2.45
N LYS A 97 -4.51 18.97 -1.21
CA LYS A 97 -4.17 19.73 0.00
C LYS A 97 -2.69 20.08 0.06
N ALA A 98 -1.80 19.13 -0.26
CA ALA A 98 -0.37 19.36 -0.29
C ALA A 98 0.02 20.39 -1.37
N ALA A 99 -0.62 20.36 -2.53
CA ALA A 99 -0.40 21.34 -3.58
C ALA A 99 -0.85 22.75 -3.16
N ASP A 100 -2.00 22.85 -2.48
CA ASP A 100 -2.53 24.13 -2.00
C ASP A 100 -1.68 24.70 -0.86
N ASP A 101 -1.25 23.85 0.09
CA ASP A 101 -0.32 24.23 1.15
C ASP A 101 1.04 24.69 0.59
N LEU A 102 1.56 24.00 -0.43
CA LEU A 102 2.81 24.38 -1.08
C LEU A 102 2.67 25.73 -1.80
N ARG A 103 1.58 25.95 -2.54
CA ARG A 103 1.30 27.23 -3.20
C ARG A 103 1.23 28.37 -2.19
N ALA A 104 0.48 28.19 -1.11
CA ALA A 104 0.34 29.20 -0.06
C ALA A 104 1.70 29.56 0.58
N ARG A 105 2.54 28.55 0.86
CA ARG A 105 3.90 28.76 1.37
C ARG A 105 4.77 29.51 0.36
N SER A 106 4.78 29.08 -0.89
CA SER A 106 5.56 29.74 -1.95
C SER A 106 5.12 31.19 -2.18
N GLU A 107 3.82 31.48 -2.13
CA GLU A 107 3.32 32.86 -2.24
C GLU A 107 3.76 33.72 -1.06
N ALA A 108 3.71 33.18 0.16
CA ALA A 108 4.21 33.87 1.36
C ALA A 108 5.72 34.14 1.28
N GLU A 109 6.51 33.15 0.89
CA GLU A 109 7.96 33.28 0.70
C GLU A 109 8.30 34.30 -0.39
N LEU A 110 7.59 34.29 -1.52
CA LEU A 110 7.78 35.28 -2.59
C LEU A 110 7.41 36.69 -2.14
N ALA A 111 6.33 36.85 -1.36
CA ALA A 111 5.93 38.14 -0.81
C ALA A 111 7.00 38.68 0.16
N GLU A 112 7.55 37.82 1.02
CA GLU A 112 8.63 38.17 1.93
C GLU A 112 9.91 38.54 1.18
N LEU A 113 10.29 37.74 0.17
CA LEU A 113 11.46 38.01 -0.67
C LEU A 113 11.33 39.35 -1.39
N LYS A 114 10.16 39.65 -1.98
CA LYS A 114 9.90 40.97 -2.60
C LYS A 114 10.01 42.10 -1.61
N LYS A 115 9.50 41.93 -0.39
CA LYS A 115 9.60 42.94 0.67
C LYS A 115 11.06 43.21 1.05
N ARG A 116 11.86 42.16 1.23
CA ARG A 116 13.30 42.26 1.52
C ARG A 116 14.05 42.94 0.37
N ALA A 117 13.82 42.49 -0.87
CA ALA A 117 14.44 43.07 -2.06
C ALA A 117 14.12 44.57 -2.21
N ASN A 118 12.87 44.99 -1.98
CA ASN A 118 12.51 46.41 -2.01
C ASN A 118 13.22 47.20 -0.90
N ALA A 119 13.32 46.66 0.31
CA ALA A 119 14.03 47.31 1.41
C ALA A 119 15.55 47.44 1.12
N GLU A 120 16.15 46.42 0.53
CA GLU A 120 17.56 46.44 0.08
C GLU A 120 17.77 47.46 -1.04
N MET A 121 16.86 47.54 -2.02
CA MET A 121 16.90 48.53 -3.09
C MET A 121 16.80 49.97 -2.54
N ASP A 122 15.90 50.21 -1.59
CA ASP A 122 15.76 51.52 -0.95
C ASP A 122 17.01 51.89 -0.15
N ALA A 123 17.61 50.94 0.57
CA ALA A 123 18.86 51.14 1.28
C ALA A 123 20.02 51.46 0.32
N ALA A 124 20.18 50.67 -0.75
CA ALA A 124 21.19 50.88 -1.77
C ALA A 124 21.03 52.23 -2.48
N ARG A 125 19.78 52.65 -2.75
CA ARG A 125 19.48 53.97 -3.32
C ARG A 125 19.93 55.10 -2.40
N ARG A 126 19.63 55.01 -1.10
CA ARG A 126 20.05 56.01 -0.11
C ARG A 126 21.57 56.09 -0.02
N GLN A 127 22.24 54.94 -0.03
CA GLN A 127 23.70 54.88 -0.04
C GLN A 127 24.29 55.54 -1.30
N ALA A 128 23.77 55.20 -2.49
CA ALA A 128 24.24 55.79 -3.74
C ALA A 128 24.03 57.32 -3.78
N VAL A 129 22.90 57.82 -3.25
CA VAL A 129 22.66 59.27 -3.14
C VAL A 129 23.67 59.92 -2.19
N ALA A 130 23.93 59.32 -1.02
CA ALA A 130 24.91 59.85 -0.07
C ALA A 130 26.33 59.86 -0.65
N GLU A 131 26.71 58.83 -1.42
CA GLU A 131 27.99 58.79 -2.13
C GLU A 131 28.08 59.90 -3.20
N LEU A 132 27.02 60.12 -3.97
CA LEU A 132 26.96 61.22 -4.95
C LEU A 132 27.08 62.60 -4.29
N GLU A 133 26.40 62.81 -3.16
CA GLU A 133 26.50 64.06 -2.39
C GLU A 133 27.92 64.29 -1.85
N ALA A 134 28.57 63.25 -1.34
CA ALA A 134 29.96 63.31 -0.88
C ALA A 134 30.92 63.67 -2.03
N HIS A 135 30.78 63.02 -3.20
CA HIS A 135 31.59 63.32 -4.37
C HIS A 135 31.34 64.74 -4.92
N ALA A 136 30.09 65.20 -4.89
CA ALA A 136 29.74 66.57 -5.30
C ALA A 136 30.36 67.61 -4.35
N ALA A 137 30.35 67.37 -3.03
CA ALA A 137 30.98 68.23 -2.04
C ALA A 137 32.50 68.29 -2.23
N GLU A 138 33.15 67.16 -2.45
CA GLU A 138 34.59 67.08 -2.73
C GLU A 138 34.95 67.86 -4.01
N LEU A 139 34.16 67.69 -5.07
CA LEU A 139 34.37 68.42 -6.32
C LEU A 139 34.15 69.94 -6.13
N ALA A 140 33.13 70.34 -5.39
CA ALA A 140 32.85 71.74 -5.09
C ALA A 140 34.00 72.40 -4.30
N VAL A 141 34.54 71.71 -3.28
CA VAL A 141 35.72 72.18 -2.54
C VAL A 141 36.93 72.29 -3.46
N SER A 142 37.19 71.29 -4.30
CA SER A 142 38.30 71.30 -5.28
C SER A 142 38.20 72.49 -6.26
N VAL A 143 37.00 72.78 -6.77
CA VAL A 143 36.74 73.92 -7.65
C VAL A 143 36.91 75.25 -6.89
N ALA A 144 36.35 75.37 -5.69
CA ALA A 144 36.50 76.56 -4.85
C ALA A 144 37.97 76.84 -4.51
N SER A 145 38.76 75.82 -4.15
CA SER A 145 40.20 75.94 -3.90
C SER A 145 40.97 76.42 -5.14
N LYS A 146 40.62 75.91 -6.34
CA LYS A 146 41.24 76.36 -7.61
C LYS A 146 40.89 77.80 -7.97
N ILE A 147 39.64 78.22 -7.75
CA ILE A 147 39.21 79.61 -8.00
C ILE A 147 39.89 80.55 -7.01
N LEU A 148 39.87 80.23 -5.71
CA LEU A 148 40.50 81.04 -4.67
C LEU A 148 42.02 81.15 -4.89
N GLY A 149 42.70 80.06 -5.25
CA GLY A 149 44.13 80.08 -5.58
C GLY A 149 44.47 80.94 -6.80
N ARG A 150 43.51 81.21 -7.70
CA ARG A 150 43.69 82.05 -8.88
C ARG A 150 43.25 83.51 -8.66
N ALA A 151 42.43 83.78 -7.63
CA ALA A 151 41.86 85.09 -7.33
C ALA A 151 42.61 85.86 -6.23
N ILE A 152 43.50 85.22 -5.47
CA ILE A 152 44.27 85.87 -4.39
C ILE A 152 45.41 86.71 -4.98
N ASP A 153 45.39 88.01 -4.72
CA ASP A 153 46.52 88.95 -4.91
C ASP A 153 47.31 89.12 -3.60
N ALA A 154 48.53 89.67 -3.65
CA ALA A 154 49.41 89.90 -2.50
C ALA A 154 48.77 90.78 -1.40
N LYS A 155 47.76 91.58 -1.75
CA LYS A 155 46.96 92.38 -0.80
C LYS A 155 45.99 91.53 0.03
N ASP A 156 45.35 90.52 -0.58
CA ASP A 156 44.36 89.68 0.09
C ASP A 156 45.01 88.72 1.08
N GLN A 157 46.22 88.22 0.78
CA GLN A 157 47.02 87.44 1.73
C GLN A 157 47.33 88.22 3.02
N LYS A 158 47.67 89.50 2.90
CA LYS A 158 47.94 90.37 4.07
C LYS A 158 46.68 90.58 4.92
N ALA A 159 45.54 90.83 4.29
CA ALA A 159 44.26 91.03 4.98
C ALA A 159 43.77 89.76 5.70
N LEU A 160 43.93 88.58 5.08
CA LEU A 160 43.58 87.29 5.70
C LEU A 160 44.46 86.94 6.91
N VAL A 161 45.75 87.29 6.87
CA VAL A 161 46.67 87.10 8.00
C VAL A 161 46.29 88.03 9.16
N GLU A 162 45.99 89.30 8.88
CA GLU A 162 45.54 90.23 9.92
C GLU A 162 44.19 89.80 10.53
N GLN A 163 43.24 89.34 9.72
CA GLN A 163 41.95 88.84 10.20
C GLN A 163 42.09 87.57 11.04
N SER A 164 42.92 86.60 10.63
CA SER A 164 43.20 85.39 11.43
C SER A 164 43.84 85.74 12.77
N ILE A 165 44.82 86.64 12.79
CA ILE A 165 45.45 87.12 14.04
C ILE A 165 44.40 87.77 14.95
N LYS A 166 43.44 88.50 14.39
CA LYS A 166 42.34 89.14 15.12
C LYS A 166 41.35 88.13 15.71
N GLU A 167 41.04 87.07 14.97
CA GLU A 167 40.10 86.01 15.38
C GLU A 167 40.70 85.06 16.45
N PHE A 168 42.01 84.77 16.34
CA PHE A 168 42.76 84.09 17.40
C PHE A 168 42.88 84.96 18.66
N ALA A 169 43.06 86.27 18.51
CA ALA A 169 43.09 87.19 19.64
C ALA A 169 41.71 87.36 20.32
N SER A 170 40.60 87.15 19.59
CA SER A 170 39.24 87.19 20.16
C SER A 170 38.79 85.88 20.80
N THR A 171 39.33 84.74 20.37
CA THR A 171 39.00 83.40 20.92
C THR A 171 39.88 83.02 22.13
N GLY A 172 40.96 83.76 22.38
CA GLY A 172 41.90 83.57 23.49
C GLY A 172 41.64 84.40 24.75
N ARG A 173 40.38 84.74 25.05
CA ARG A 173 39.95 85.30 26.35
C ARG A 173 38.76 84.53 26.89
#